data_AF-A0A3B1A0T7-F1
#
_entry.id   AF-A0A3B1A0T7-F1
#
_cell.length_a   1.000
_cell.length_b   1.000
_cell.length_c   1.000
_cell.angle_alpha   90.00
_cell.angle_beta   90.00
_cell.angle_gamma   90.00
#
_symmetry.space_group_name_H-M   'P 1'
#
loop_
_entity.id
_entity.type
_entity.pdbx_description
1 polymer ?
#
loop_
_entity_poly.entity_id
_entity_poly.type
_entity_poly.pdbx_seq_one_letter_code
_entity_poly.pdbx_strand_id
1 'polypeptide(L)' 'MSDVEVVMVMPSISSTEVDRVPSIGVQFSGDIFFPSVDSDSFQLLSRGEPVAGAISFHDTNAIEFSVDDDLDLL' A
#
# COMPACT_ATOMS: atom_id res chain seq x y z
N MET A 1 12.51 -2.67 21.80
CA MET A 1 11.35 -2.54 20.91
C MET A 1 11.61 -3.48 19.75
N SER A 2 10.67 -4.34 19.39
CA SER A 2 10.82 -5.18 18.20
C SER A 2 10.61 -4.28 16.98
N ASP A 3 11.51 -4.35 16.00
CA ASP A 3 11.36 -3.62 14.75
C ASP A 3 10.17 -4.20 13.96
N VAL A 4 9.28 -3.33 13.49
CA VAL A 4 8.14 -3.71 12.65
C VAL A 4 8.61 -3.69 11.20
N GLU A 5 8.42 -4.79 10.49
CA GLU A 5 8.89 -4.98 9.11
C GLU A 5 7.72 -5.32 8.20
N VAL A 6 7.86 -4.99 6.91
CA VAL A 6 6.91 -5.46 5.89
C VAL A 6 7.15 -6.94 5.63
N VAL A 7 6.11 -7.76 5.82
CA VAL A 7 6.17 -9.21 5.59
C VAL A 7 5.40 -9.66 4.36
N MET A 8 4.47 -8.84 3.88
CA MET A 8 3.71 -9.13 2.66
C MET A 8 3.29 -7.84 1.96
N VAL A 9 3.32 -7.88 0.63
CA VAL A 9 2.71 -6.88 -0.25
C VAL A 9 1.85 -7.63 -1.26
N MET A 10 0.62 -7.16 -1.48
CA MET A 10 -0.32 -7.68 -2.46
C MET A 10 -0.74 -6.55 -3.41
N PRO A 11 -0.71 -6.75 -4.73
CA PRO A 11 -0.16 -7.91 -5.43
C PRO A 11 1.33 -8.10 -5.13
N SER A 12 1.83 -9.33 -5.29
CA SER A 12 3.23 -9.64 -4.97
C SER A 12 4.17 -8.82 -5.85
N ILE A 13 5.35 -8.51 -5.31
CA ILE A 13 6.40 -7.82 -6.05
C ILE A 13 6.67 -8.59 -7.35
N SER A 14 6.67 -7.87 -8.48
CA SER A 14 6.82 -8.42 -9.84
C SER A 14 5.58 -9.14 -10.42
N SER A 15 4.39 -9.00 -9.83
CA SER A 15 3.16 -9.45 -10.48
C SER A 15 2.97 -8.72 -11.82
N THR A 16 2.65 -9.47 -12.87
CA THR A 16 2.45 -8.95 -14.23
C THR A 16 0.98 -8.87 -14.64
N GLU A 17 0.09 -9.48 -13.85
CA GLU A 17 -1.37 -9.48 -14.08
C GLU A 17 -2.04 -8.78 -12.90
N VAL A 18 -1.85 -7.46 -12.84
CA VAL A 18 -2.46 -6.60 -11.83
C VAL A 18 -3.65 -5.88 -12.47
N ASP A 19 -4.83 -6.01 -11.86
CA ASP A 19 -6.05 -5.32 -12.32
C ASP A 19 -5.81 -3.79 -12.40
N ARG A 20 -6.50 -3.11 -13.32
CA ARG A 20 -6.33 -1.65 -13.57
C ARG A 20 -6.82 -0.76 -12.43
N VAL A 21 -7.60 -1.32 -11.51
CA VAL A 21 -7.98 -0.72 -10.23
C VAL A 21 -7.32 -1.53 -9.09
N PRO A 22 -5.99 -1.55 -8.98
CA PRO A 22 -5.37 -2.36 -7.96
C PRO A 22 -5.44 -1.62 -6.64
N SER A 23 -6.07 -2.24 -5.64
CA SER A 23 -5.67 -1.95 -4.28
C SER A 23 -4.31 -2.59 -4.00
N ILE A 24 -3.49 -1.91 -3.21
CA ILE A 24 -2.22 -2.45 -2.72
C ILE A 24 -2.36 -2.73 -1.22
N GLY A 25 -2.37 -4.01 -0.87
CA GLY A 25 -2.35 -4.47 0.52
C GLY A 25 -0.92 -4.59 1.03
N VAL A 26 -0.67 -4.15 2.27
CA VAL A 26 0.61 -4.34 2.97
C VAL A 26 0.35 -4.90 4.36
N GLN A 27 1.07 -5.98 4.68
CA GLN A 27 1.05 -6.63 5.99
C GLN A 27 2.38 -6.43 6.70
N PHE A 28 2.31 -6.11 7.98
CA PHE A 28 3.47 -5.91 8.85
C PHE A 28 3.65 -7.08 9.84
N SER A 29 4.89 -7.30 10.29
CA SER A 29 5.27 -8.36 11.25
C SER A 29 4.72 -8.13 12.67
N GLY A 30 4.23 -6.94 12.96
CA GLY A 30 3.66 -6.54 14.24
C GLY A 30 2.77 -5.31 14.09
N ASP A 31 2.23 -4.82 15.21
CA ASP A 31 1.33 -3.68 15.22
C ASP A 31 2.02 -2.42 14.67
N ILE A 32 1.43 -1.80 13.65
CA ILE A 32 1.73 -0.45 13.23
C ILE A 32 1.03 0.53 14.18
N PHE A 33 1.78 1.46 14.75
CA PHE A 33 1.22 2.41 15.73
C PHE A 33 0.30 3.39 15.00
N PHE A 34 -1.02 3.31 15.21
CA PHE A 34 -1.95 4.25 14.60
C PHE A 34 -1.86 5.64 15.25
N PRO A 35 -1.83 6.76 14.49
CA PRO A 35 -1.75 6.89 13.04
C PRO A 35 -0.34 7.33 12.62
N SER A 36 0.60 6.40 12.48
CA SER A 36 1.92 6.70 11.89
C SER A 36 1.94 6.50 10.38
N VAL A 37 0.86 5.98 9.81
CA VAL A 37 0.73 5.72 8.38
C VAL A 37 -0.24 6.72 7.76
N ASP A 38 0.29 7.69 7.03
CA ASP A 38 -0.40 8.67 6.21
C ASP A 38 0.25 8.77 4.81
N SER A 39 -0.23 9.71 3.99
CA SER A 39 0.30 9.97 2.64
C SER A 39 1.76 10.41 2.60
N ASP A 40 2.34 10.87 3.72
CA ASP A 40 3.75 11.22 3.81
C ASP A 40 4.61 9.98 4.11
N SER A 41 4.05 9.01 4.83
CA SER A 41 4.73 7.75 5.17
C SER A 41 4.58 6.64 4.12
N PHE A 42 3.54 6.69 3.30
CA PHE A 42 3.23 5.70 2.28
C PHE A 42 2.84 6.39 0.98
N GLN A 43 3.53 6.06 -0.11
CA GLN A 43 3.27 6.59 -1.43
C GLN A 43 3.32 5.47 -2.46
N LEU A 44 2.32 5.44 -3.33
CA LEU A 44 2.37 4.69 -4.57
C LEU A 44 2.88 5.62 -5.67
N LEU A 45 3.92 5.21 -6.38
CA LEU A 45 4.47 5.95 -7.52
C LEU A 45 4.17 5.21 -8.82
N SER A 46 3.69 5.92 -9.83
CA SER A 46 3.59 5.45 -11.21
C SER A 46 4.49 6.30 -12.09
N ARG A 47 5.46 5.69 -12.77
CA ARG A 47 6.43 6.40 -13.63
C ARG A 47 7.19 7.54 -12.92
N GLY A 48 7.33 7.45 -11.60
CA GLY A 48 8.00 8.46 -10.77
C GLY A 48 7.07 9.54 -10.19
N GLU A 49 5.79 9.55 -10.57
CA GLU A 49 4.80 10.49 -10.06
C GLU A 49 3.92 9.84 -8.98
N PRO A 50 3.56 10.56 -7.90
CA PRO A 50 2.62 10.08 -6.91
C PRO A 50 1.25 9.78 -7.51
N VAL A 51 0.68 8.65 -7.09
CA VAL A 51 -0.66 8.22 -7.43
C VAL A 51 -1.60 8.65 -6.31
N ALA A 52 -2.70 9.32 -6.66
CA ALA A 52 -3.75 9.68 -5.70
C ALA A 52 -4.53 8.44 -5.24
N GLY A 53 -4.86 8.40 -3.95
CA GLY A 53 -5.59 7.30 -3.37
C GLY A 53 -5.80 7.47 -1.87
N ALA A 54 -6.44 6.48 -1.27
CA ALA A 54 -6.76 6.44 0.14
C ALA A 54 -6.18 5.21 0.83
N ILE A 55 -5.69 5.40 2.06
CA ILE A 55 -5.26 4.30 2.93
C ILE A 55 -6.44 3.90 3.82
N SER A 56 -6.83 2.64 3.70
CA SER A 56 -7.73 1.96 4.61
C SER A 56 -6.95 1.03 5.54
N PHE A 57 -7.46 0.90 6.75
CA PHE A 57 -6.85 0.10 7.79
C PHE A 57 -7.77 -1.06 8.11
N HIS A 58 -7.27 -2.28 7.92
CA HIS A 58 -8.06 -3.50 8.12
C HIS A 58 -7.82 -4.13 9.49
N ASP A 59 -6.64 -3.92 10.09
CA ASP A 59 -6.26 -4.37 11.43
C ASP A 59 -5.11 -3.50 12.00
N THR A 60 -4.60 -3.85 13.18
CA THR A 60 -3.44 -3.18 13.80
C THR A 60 -2.14 -3.37 13.03
N ASN A 61 -2.08 -4.28 12.06
CA ASN A 61 -0.86 -4.65 11.33
C ASN A 61 -1.06 -4.74 9.81
N ALA A 62 -2.17 -4.23 9.28
CA ALA A 62 -2.53 -4.33 7.86
C ALA A 62 -3.13 -3.04 7.32
N ILE A 63 -2.62 -2.60 6.17
CA ILE A 63 -3.16 -1.47 5.41
C ILE A 63 -3.52 -1.89 3.99
N GLU A 64 -4.43 -1.15 3.39
CA GLU A 64 -4.74 -1.22 1.97
C GLU A 64 -4.75 0.18 1.38
N PHE A 65 -3.99 0.39 0.31
CA PHE A 65 -4.04 1.61 -0.48
C PHE A 65 -4.95 1.39 -1.68
N SER A 66 -6.05 2.13 -1.76
CA SER A 66 -6.96 2.11 -2.91
C SER A 66 -6.69 3.33 -3.78
N VAL A 67 -6.50 3.11 -5.09
CA VAL A 67 -6.31 4.20 -6.05
C VAL A 67 -7.65 4.88 -6.33
N ASP A 68 -7.69 6.21 -6.37
CA ASP A 68 -8.92 6.98 -6.58
C ASP A 68 -9.40 6.93 -8.06
N ASP A 69 -8.47 6.77 -9.00
CA ASP A 69 -8.71 6.73 -10.45
C ASP A 69 -8.05 5.49 -11.10
N ASP A 70 -8.50 5.08 -12.29
CA ASP A 70 -7.83 4.03 -13.06
C ASP A 70 -6.35 4.39 -13.27
N LEU A 71 -5.43 3.48 -12.93
CA LEU A 71 -4.02 3.67 -13.25
C LEU A 71 -3.85 3.58 -14.77
N ASP A 72 -3.53 4.71 -15.41
CA ASP A 72 -3.19 4.73 -16.82
C ASP A 72 -1.77 4.15 -17.00
N LEU A 73 -1.70 2.82 -17.13
CA LEU A 73 -0.45 2.06 -17.23
C LEU A 73 0.14 2.06 -18.66
N LEU A 74 -0.53 2.71 -19.62
CA LEU A 74 -0.19 2.70 -21.06
C LEU A 74 0.83 3.77 -21.45
#